data_AF-A0A7C7RKD9-F1
#
_entry.id   AF-A0A7C7RKD9-F1
#
_cell.length_a   1.000
_cell.length_b   1.000
_cell.length_c   1.000
_cell.angle_alpha   90.00
_cell.angle_beta   90.00
_cell.angle_gamma   90.00
#
_symmetry.space_group_name_H-M   'P 1'
#
loop_
_entity.id
_entity.type
_entity.pdbx_description
1 polymer ?
#
loop_
_entity_poly.entity_id
_entity_poly.type
_entity_poly.pdbx_seq_one_letter_code
_entity_poly.pdbx_strand_id
1 'polypeptide(L)'
;MACGDLGGSSLLQTQGTLRIALESLLKETAAENARYIEIRFSPDNYTHAGLLDINSAVETLLDQAEKFMAEHENIIVNFLIMATRHKSRMAMATHVAAAVTHFSSVIFPGAWKPRIAGFDLAGQEKDYDPVEFREDFLPLHRAFVNNHHSCGRDGR
;
A
#
# COMPACT_ATOMS: atom_id res chain seq x y z
N MET A 1 -11.74 -21.08 -8.78
CA MET A 1 -11.47 -19.80 -9.45
C MET A 1 -11.81 -18.70 -8.46
N ALA A 2 -10.81 -17.94 -8.01
CA ALA A 2 -11.04 -16.85 -7.05
C ALA A 2 -11.58 -15.63 -7.81
N CYS A 3 -12.52 -14.90 -7.22
CA CYS A 3 -13.22 -13.77 -7.84
C CYS A 3 -12.31 -12.59 -8.28
N GLY A 4 -11.00 -12.65 -7.97
CA GLY A 4 -10.00 -11.66 -8.38
C GLY A 4 -9.31 -11.94 -9.73
N ASP A 5 -9.31 -13.19 -10.23
CA ASP A 5 -8.55 -13.56 -11.44
C ASP A 5 -9.14 -12.92 -12.72
N LEU A 6 -10.44 -12.64 -12.73
CA LEU A 6 -11.16 -11.93 -13.79
C LEU A 6 -11.21 -10.41 -13.55
N GLY A 7 -10.69 -9.91 -12.42
CA GLY A 7 -10.67 -8.50 -12.03
C GLY A 7 -9.51 -7.69 -12.62
N GLY A 8 -8.78 -8.26 -13.60
CA GLY A 8 -7.70 -7.58 -14.32
C GLY A 8 -6.32 -7.66 -13.67
N SER A 9 -6.17 -8.17 -12.45
CA SER A 9 -4.84 -8.29 -11.81
C SER A 9 -3.89 -9.24 -12.55
N SER A 10 -4.42 -10.20 -13.28
CA SER A 10 -3.65 -11.07 -14.20
C SER A 10 -2.95 -10.31 -15.34
N LEU A 11 -3.42 -9.09 -15.66
CA LEU A 11 -2.76 -8.20 -16.62
C LEU A 11 -1.70 -7.31 -15.95
N LEU A 12 -1.66 -7.25 -14.61
CA LEU A 12 -0.82 -6.35 -13.82
C LEU A 12 0.39 -7.08 -13.22
N GLN A 13 1.05 -7.92 -14.02
CA GLN A 13 2.14 -8.80 -13.58
C GLN A 13 3.55 -8.24 -13.84
N THR A 14 3.66 -7.09 -14.53
CA THR A 14 4.93 -6.47 -14.87
C THR A 14 4.98 -5.02 -14.39
N GLN A 15 6.19 -4.48 -14.22
CA GLN A 15 6.35 -3.07 -13.82
C GLN A 15 5.67 -2.13 -14.82
N GLY A 16 5.82 -2.38 -16.12
CA GLY A 16 5.21 -1.55 -17.16
C GLY A 16 3.69 -1.52 -17.06
N THR A 17 3.06 -2.69 -16.88
CA THR A 17 1.60 -2.77 -16.73
C THR A 17 1.09 -2.08 -15.46
N LEU A 18 1.83 -2.19 -14.35
CA LEU A 18 1.48 -1.50 -13.11
C LEU A 18 1.59 0.03 -13.26
N ARG A 19 2.64 0.51 -13.93
CA ARG A 19 2.84 1.94 -14.18
C ARG A 19 1.71 2.53 -15.00
N ILE A 20 1.35 1.88 -16.10
CA ILE A 20 0.26 2.33 -16.98
C ILE A 20 -1.08 2.35 -16.25
N ALA A 21 -1.37 1.30 -15.47
CA ALA A 21 -2.62 1.22 -14.70
C ALA A 21 -2.70 2.33 -13.64
N LEU A 22 -1.63 2.55 -12.89
CA LEU A 22 -1.56 3.60 -11.88
C LEU A 22 -1.66 5.00 -12.51
N GLU A 23 -0.93 5.25 -13.60
CA GLU A 23 -0.99 6.53 -14.30
C GLU A 23 -2.40 6.84 -14.80
N SER A 24 -3.10 5.84 -15.36
CA SER A 24 -4.49 6.00 -15.82
C SER A 24 -5.43 6.37 -14.66
N LEU A 25 -5.33 5.65 -13.54
CA LEU A 25 -6.11 5.93 -12.33
C LEU A 25 -5.84 7.34 -11.79
N LEU A 26 -4.57 7.76 -11.73
CA LEU A 26 -4.19 9.08 -11.21
C LEU A 26 -4.63 10.22 -12.12
N LYS A 27 -4.59 10.03 -13.45
CA LYS A 27 -5.11 11.00 -14.42
C LYS A 27 -6.61 11.22 -14.26
N GLU A 28 -7.38 10.15 -14.13
CA GLU A 28 -8.83 10.23 -13.88
C GLU A 28 -9.12 10.92 -12.54
N THR A 29 -8.42 10.52 -11.48
CA THR A 29 -8.55 11.12 -10.15
C THR A 29 -8.24 12.61 -10.15
N ALA A 30 -7.18 13.02 -10.84
CA ALA A 30 -6.79 14.43 -10.96
C ALA A 30 -7.81 15.24 -11.77
N ALA A 31 -8.40 14.64 -12.82
CA ALA A 31 -9.45 15.27 -13.62
C ALA A 31 -10.73 15.54 -12.80
N GLU A 32 -11.01 14.72 -11.79
CA GLU A 32 -12.09 14.93 -10.82
C GLU A 32 -11.74 15.97 -9.73
N ASN A 33 -10.59 16.63 -9.81
CA ASN A 33 -10.06 17.58 -8.83
C ASN A 33 -9.84 16.98 -7.43
N ALA A 34 -9.63 15.67 -7.33
CA ALA A 34 -9.25 15.07 -6.06
C ALA A 34 -7.85 15.58 -5.64
N ARG A 35 -7.75 16.07 -4.39
CA ARG A 35 -6.51 16.60 -3.81
C ARG A 35 -5.70 15.55 -3.06
N TYR A 36 -6.33 14.43 -2.73
CA TYR A 36 -5.75 13.37 -1.92
C TYR A 36 -6.34 12.03 -2.32
N ILE A 37 -5.49 11.02 -2.50
CA ILE A 37 -5.92 9.65 -2.76
C ILE A 37 -5.05 8.65 -1.98
N GLU A 38 -5.71 7.68 -1.36
CA GLU A 38 -5.09 6.48 -0.80
C GLU A 38 -5.49 5.26 -1.63
N ILE A 39 -4.51 4.67 -2.31
CA ILE A 39 -4.72 3.52 -3.18
C ILE A 39 -4.46 2.25 -2.39
N ARG A 40 -5.47 1.39 -2.29
CA ARG A 40 -5.36 0.10 -1.62
C ARG A 40 -4.95 -0.98 -2.62
N PHE A 41 -3.96 -1.80 -2.28
CA PHE A 41 -3.57 -2.92 -3.14
C PHE A 41 -3.06 -4.13 -2.36
N SER A 42 -3.25 -5.32 -2.93
CA SER A 42 -2.74 -6.58 -2.41
C SER A 42 -1.53 -7.00 -3.25
N PRO A 43 -0.29 -6.91 -2.73
CA PRO A 43 0.92 -7.21 -3.49
C PRO A 43 0.91 -8.59 -4.18
N ASP A 44 0.40 -9.62 -3.50
CA ASP A 44 0.22 -10.96 -4.06
C ASP A 44 -0.50 -11.01 -5.41
N ASN A 45 -1.40 -10.06 -5.67
CA ASN A 45 -2.19 -10.07 -6.90
C ASN A 45 -1.32 -9.69 -8.12
N TYR A 46 -0.14 -9.11 -7.91
CA TYR A 46 0.79 -8.66 -8.95
C TYR A 46 1.99 -9.60 -9.14
N THR A 47 2.14 -10.63 -8.31
CA THR A 47 3.35 -11.46 -8.25
C THR A 47 3.11 -12.92 -8.64
N HIS A 48 1.87 -13.33 -8.93
CA HIS A 48 1.53 -14.73 -9.18
C HIS A 48 2.14 -15.29 -10.49
N ALA A 49 2.47 -14.45 -11.46
CA ALA A 49 3.19 -14.86 -12.67
C ALA A 49 4.71 -15.02 -12.44
N GLY A 50 5.23 -14.68 -11.25
CA GLY A 50 6.66 -14.77 -10.91
C GLY A 50 7.56 -13.75 -11.60
N LEU A 51 6.98 -12.76 -12.29
CA LEU A 51 7.71 -11.70 -13.00
C LEU A 51 8.02 -10.48 -12.09
N LEU A 52 7.34 -10.40 -10.95
CA LEU A 52 7.55 -9.40 -9.92
C LEU A 52 7.56 -10.07 -8.55
N ASP A 53 8.42 -9.57 -7.68
CA ASP A 53 8.30 -9.80 -6.24
C ASP A 53 7.51 -8.65 -5.57
N ILE A 54 7.16 -8.85 -4.30
CA ILE A 54 6.34 -7.91 -3.52
C ILE A 54 7.03 -6.55 -3.36
N ASN A 55 8.35 -6.50 -3.11
CA ASN A 55 9.07 -5.24 -2.95
C ASN A 55 9.15 -4.51 -4.28
N SER A 56 9.48 -5.22 -5.36
CA SER A 56 9.51 -4.67 -6.72
C SER A 56 8.17 -4.05 -7.11
N ALA A 57 7.05 -4.70 -6.74
CA ALA A 57 5.71 -4.16 -6.99
C ALA A 57 5.43 -2.88 -6.19
N VAL A 58 5.75 -2.87 -4.89
CA VAL A 58 5.59 -1.69 -4.02
C VAL A 58 6.45 -0.52 -4.51
N GLU A 59 7.73 -0.77 -4.78
CA GLU A 59 8.67 0.25 -5.27
C GLU A 59 8.25 0.83 -6.62
N THR A 60 7.73 -0.02 -7.52
CA THR A 60 7.20 0.43 -8.82
C THR A 60 6.05 1.42 -8.65
N LEU A 61 5.13 1.15 -7.72
CA LEU A 61 3.99 2.02 -7.44
C LEU A 61 4.42 3.34 -6.80
N LEU A 62 5.35 3.29 -5.83
CA LEU A 62 5.89 4.47 -5.16
C LEU A 62 6.64 5.38 -6.15
N ASP A 63 7.55 4.82 -6.96
CA ASP A 63 8.30 5.58 -7.96
C ASP A 63 7.39 6.20 -9.02
N GLN A 64 6.36 5.47 -9.47
CA GLN A 64 5.41 6.01 -10.44
C GLN A 64 4.54 7.14 -9.84
N ALA A 65 4.09 6.99 -8.60
CA ALA A 65 3.36 8.06 -7.91
C ALA A 65 4.24 9.29 -7.68
N GLU A 66 5.53 9.12 -7.38
CA GLU A 66 6.46 10.24 -7.17
C GLU A 66 6.62 11.04 -8.47
N LYS A 67 6.80 10.35 -9.60
CA LYS A 67 6.86 10.97 -10.93
C LYS A 67 5.57 11.74 -11.25
N PHE A 68 4.42 11.12 -10.99
CA PHE A 68 3.13 11.77 -11.24
C PHE A 68 2.94 13.02 -10.37
N MET A 69 3.25 12.94 -9.07
CA MET A 69 3.14 14.09 -8.16
C MET A 69 4.10 15.24 -8.52
N ALA A 70 5.26 14.94 -9.09
CA ALA A 70 6.18 15.95 -9.59
C ALA A 70 5.64 16.72 -10.82
N GLU A 71 4.80 16.07 -11.63
CA GLU A 71 4.12 16.69 -12.77
C GLU A 71 2.78 17.34 -12.39
N HIS A 72 2.22 16.95 -11.23
CA HIS A 72 0.90 17.36 -10.75
C HIS A 72 0.96 17.81 -9.29
N GLU A 73 1.28 19.09 -9.05
CA GLU A 73 1.45 19.66 -7.70
C GLU A 73 0.19 19.68 -6.83
N ASN A 74 -0.97 19.34 -7.41
CA ASN A 74 -2.28 19.57 -6.81
C ASN A 74 -2.96 18.30 -6.28
N ILE A 75 -2.24 17.18 -6.23
CA ILE A 75 -2.72 15.90 -5.73
C ILE A 75 -1.64 15.21 -4.90
N ILE A 76 -2.06 14.64 -3.78
CA ILE A 76 -1.24 13.82 -2.90
C ILE A 76 -1.65 12.36 -3.04
N VAL A 77 -0.68 11.48 -3.29
CA VAL A 77 -0.90 10.05 -3.49
C VAL A 77 -0.22 9.26 -2.38
N ASN A 78 -0.96 8.40 -1.71
CA ASN A 78 -0.45 7.42 -0.75
C ASN A 78 -1.03 6.04 -1.02
N PHE A 79 -0.47 5.04 -0.35
CA PHE A 79 -0.87 3.66 -0.53
C PHE A 79 -1.17 2.95 0.79
N LEU A 80 -2.08 1.98 0.74
CA LEU A 80 -2.35 1.04 1.82
C LEU A 80 -2.12 -0.38 1.31
N ILE A 81 -1.29 -1.15 2.01
CA ILE A 81 -1.12 -2.58 1.69
C ILE A 81 -2.27 -3.35 2.33
N MET A 82 -2.96 -4.17 1.55
CA MET A 82 -4.03 -5.03 2.08
C MET A 82 -3.60 -6.49 2.13
N ALA A 83 -4.10 -7.22 3.13
CA ALA A 83 -4.11 -8.68 3.14
C ALA A 83 -5.54 -9.22 3.14
N THR A 84 -5.69 -10.50 2.80
CA THR A 84 -7.00 -11.15 2.69
C THR A 84 -7.18 -12.21 3.78
N ARG A 85 -8.32 -12.15 4.49
CA ARG A 85 -8.61 -12.98 5.68
C ARG A 85 -8.50 -14.49 5.46
N HIS A 86 -8.89 -14.95 4.27
CA HIS A 86 -8.95 -16.37 3.92
C HIS A 86 -7.67 -16.90 3.23
N LYS A 87 -6.65 -16.04 3.03
CA LYS A 87 -5.32 -16.50 2.59
C LYS A 87 -4.52 -17.04 3.77
N SER A 88 -3.38 -17.67 3.46
CA SER A 88 -2.52 -18.24 4.50
C SER A 88 -1.95 -17.16 5.44
N ARG A 89 -1.72 -17.53 6.71
CA ARG A 89 -1.04 -16.66 7.70
C ARG A 89 0.36 -16.25 7.24
N MET A 90 1.01 -17.06 6.41
CA MET A 90 2.30 -16.73 5.81
C MET A 90 2.18 -15.54 4.85
N ALA A 91 1.16 -15.53 3.99
CA ALA A 91 0.91 -14.39 3.09
C ALA A 91 0.59 -13.10 3.88
N MET A 92 -0.18 -13.22 4.97
CA MET A 92 -0.41 -12.12 5.91
C MET A 92 0.90 -11.54 6.44
N ALA A 93 1.77 -12.40 6.99
CA ALA A 93 3.05 -11.98 7.55
C ALA A 93 3.95 -11.29 6.51
N THR A 94 3.97 -11.78 5.26
CA THR A 94 4.72 -11.16 4.17
C THR A 94 4.19 -9.77 3.82
N HIS A 95 2.87 -9.60 3.77
CA HIS A 95 2.25 -8.29 3.54
C HIS A 95 2.53 -7.31 4.69
N VAL A 96 2.45 -7.78 5.94
CA VAL A 96 2.80 -6.99 7.13
C VAL A 96 4.26 -6.54 7.06
N ALA A 97 5.18 -7.45 6.73
CA ALA A 97 6.60 -7.12 6.58
C ALA A 97 6.83 -6.08 5.47
N ALA A 98 6.18 -6.23 4.31
CA ALA A 98 6.27 -5.25 3.23
C ALA A 98 5.77 -3.87 3.67
N ALA A 99 4.66 -3.82 4.41
CA ALA A 99 4.09 -2.56 4.90
C ALA A 99 5.01 -1.87 5.90
N VAL A 100 5.64 -2.63 6.82
CA VAL A 100 6.60 -2.09 7.78
C VAL A 100 7.89 -1.63 7.11
N THR A 101 8.41 -2.40 6.15
CA THR A 101 9.66 -2.06 5.42
C THR A 101 9.50 -0.79 4.58
N HIS A 102 8.37 -0.63 3.90
CA HIS A 102 8.12 0.52 3.01
C HIS A 102 7.36 1.66 3.70
N PHE A 103 7.07 1.52 4.99
CA PHE A 103 6.55 2.62 5.79
C PHE A 103 7.63 3.69 5.96
N SER A 104 7.27 4.94 5.70
CA SER A 104 8.10 6.10 6.02
C SER A 104 7.29 7.11 6.81
N SER A 105 7.76 7.45 8.01
CA SER A 105 7.22 8.54 8.83
C SER A 105 7.80 9.91 8.46
N VAL A 106 8.80 9.95 7.57
CA VAL A 106 9.51 11.18 7.23
C VAL A 106 8.66 12.00 6.26
N ILE A 107 8.07 13.07 6.78
CA ILE A 107 7.45 14.11 5.96
C ILE A 107 8.52 15.18 5.76
N PHE A 108 9.09 15.27 4.57
CA PHE A 108 10.05 16.32 4.24
C PHE A 108 9.30 17.66 4.10
N PRO A 109 9.70 18.72 4.82
CA PRO A 109 9.13 20.05 4.64
C PRO A 109 9.31 20.50 3.18
N GLY A 110 8.22 20.75 2.47
CA GLY A 110 8.23 21.26 1.10
C GLY A 110 8.29 20.22 -0.03
N ALA A 111 8.33 18.92 0.27
CA ALA A 111 8.26 17.87 -0.75
C ALA A 111 7.52 16.64 -0.22
N TRP A 112 6.22 16.53 -0.50
CA TRP A 112 5.47 15.33 -0.19
C TRP A 112 5.95 14.19 -1.10
N LYS A 113 6.40 13.09 -0.50
CA LYS A 113 6.69 11.86 -1.22
C LYS A 113 5.58 10.83 -0.98
N PRO A 114 5.20 10.05 -2.00
CA PRO A 114 4.27 8.95 -1.81
C PRO A 114 4.87 7.95 -0.81
N ARG A 115 4.00 7.35 0.01
CA ARG A 115 4.39 6.36 1.01
C ARG A 115 3.34 5.29 1.21
N ILE A 116 3.74 4.20 1.86
CA ILE A 116 2.79 3.32 2.53
C ILE A 116 2.30 4.04 3.79
N ALA A 117 1.02 4.42 3.82
CA ALA A 117 0.41 5.17 4.92
C ALA A 117 -0.32 4.26 5.93
N GLY A 118 -0.57 3.00 5.59
CA GLY A 118 -1.28 2.08 6.46
C GLY A 118 -1.44 0.68 5.85
N PHE A 119 -2.27 -0.10 6.52
CA PHE A 119 -2.55 -1.49 6.18
C PHE A 119 -4.04 -1.80 6.34
N ASP A 120 -4.59 -2.63 5.45
CA ASP A 120 -6.00 -3.01 5.41
C ASP A 120 -6.19 -4.54 5.49
N LEU A 121 -7.31 -4.99 6.04
CA LEU A 121 -7.73 -6.38 6.07
C LEU A 121 -9.05 -6.53 5.30
N ALA A 122 -8.98 -7.23 4.17
CA ALA A 122 -10.10 -7.40 3.25
C ALA A 122 -10.52 -8.87 3.09
N GLY A 123 -11.64 -9.10 2.39
CA GLY A 123 -12.18 -10.44 2.10
C GLY A 123 -13.25 -10.90 3.09
N GLN A 124 -13.73 -12.14 2.89
CA GLN A 124 -14.85 -12.73 3.64
C GLN A 124 -14.69 -12.59 5.16
N GLU A 125 -15.66 -11.95 5.80
CA GLU A 125 -15.71 -11.75 7.25
C GLU A 125 -16.40 -12.90 7.98
N LYS A 126 -17.34 -13.57 7.29
CA LYS A 126 -18.03 -14.73 7.83
C LYS A 126 -16.99 -15.81 8.13
N ASP A 127 -16.98 -16.26 9.39
CA ASP A 127 -16.08 -17.27 9.96
C ASP A 127 -14.65 -16.78 10.30
N TYR A 128 -14.39 -15.46 10.28
CA TYR A 128 -13.09 -14.88 10.62
C TYR A 128 -13.24 -13.75 11.65
N ASP A 129 -13.07 -14.07 12.94
CA ASP A 129 -13.13 -13.07 14.02
C ASP A 129 -11.91 -12.12 13.99
N PRO A 130 -12.09 -10.79 14.01
CA PRO A 130 -11.00 -9.82 14.08
C PRO A 130 -9.97 -10.09 15.20
N VAL A 131 -10.38 -10.66 16.33
CA VAL A 131 -9.49 -11.00 17.44
C VAL A 131 -8.39 -11.96 17.02
N GLU A 132 -8.65 -12.83 16.03
CA GLU A 132 -7.68 -13.80 15.53
C GLU A 132 -6.49 -13.16 14.80
N PHE A 133 -6.61 -11.90 14.36
CA PHE A 133 -5.56 -11.18 13.62
C PHE A 133 -4.79 -10.20 14.51
N ARG A 134 -5.14 -10.09 15.80
CA ARG A 134 -4.53 -9.11 16.72
C ARG A 134 -3.00 -9.17 16.72
N GLU A 135 -2.43 -10.35 16.81
CA GLU A 135 -0.98 -10.55 16.86
C GLU A 135 -0.29 -10.16 15.53
N ASP A 136 -0.93 -10.43 14.40
CA ASP A 136 -0.43 -10.02 13.07
C ASP A 136 -0.41 -8.50 12.91
N PHE A 137 -1.30 -7.79 13.60
CA PHE A 137 -1.41 -6.33 13.57
C PHE A 137 -0.47 -5.61 14.55
N LEU A 138 0.12 -6.30 15.54
CA LEU A 138 1.01 -5.65 16.50
C LEU A 138 2.25 -4.98 15.87
N PRO A 139 2.95 -5.59 14.89
CA PRO A 139 4.04 -4.93 14.17
C PRO A 139 3.58 -3.66 13.45
N LEU A 140 2.40 -3.70 12.83
CA LEU A 140 1.80 -2.55 12.14
C LEU A 140 1.48 -1.44 13.13
N HIS A 141 0.83 -1.75 14.25
CA HIS A 141 0.53 -0.76 15.28
C HIS A 141 1.81 -0.08 15.79
N ARG A 142 2.88 -0.85 16.03
CA ARG A 142 4.18 -0.26 16.43
C ARG A 142 4.77 0.64 15.34
N ALA A 143 4.68 0.27 14.07
CA ALA A 143 5.22 1.07 12.99
C ALA A 143 4.38 2.34 12.72
N PHE A 144 3.07 2.22 12.54
CA PHE A 144 2.21 3.33 12.13
C PHE A 144 1.81 4.25 13.29
N VAL A 145 1.58 3.71 14.50
CA VAL A 145 1.05 4.49 15.63
C VAL A 145 2.17 5.00 16.55
N ASN A 146 3.21 4.20 16.86
CA ASN A 146 4.25 4.68 17.80
C ASN A 146 5.19 5.72 17.19
N ASN A 147 5.27 5.84 15.86
CA ASN A 147 6.03 6.90 15.21
C ASN A 147 5.32 8.28 15.24
N HIS A 148 4.14 8.40 15.88
CA HIS A 148 3.53 9.68 16.27
C HIS A 148 4.08 10.26 17.59
N HIS A 149 5.07 9.64 18.24
CA HIS A 149 5.71 10.14 19.45
C HIS A 149 7.24 10.19 19.35
N SER A 150 7.76 11.28 18.80
CA SER A 150 9.01 11.89 19.28
C SER A 150 8.96 13.40 19.07
N CYS A 151 8.18 14.08 19.91
CA CYS A 151 8.35 15.49 20.21
C CYS A 151 8.05 15.68 21.71
N GLY A 152 9.08 16.02 22.48
CA GLY A 152 8.94 16.44 23.88
C GLY A 152 9.34 15.40 24.93
N ARG A 153 10.65 15.24 25.14
CA ARG A 153 11.22 15.16 26.49
C ARG A 153 12.70 15.55 26.47
N ASP A 154 12.95 16.80 26.09
CA ASP A 154 14.08 17.53 26.66
C ASP A 154 13.60 18.11 27.99
N GLY A 155 13.87 17.36 29.05
CA GLY A 155 13.66 17.76 30.42
C GLY A 155 15.00 17.72 31.12
N ARG A 156 15.61 18.91 31.20
CA ARG A 156 16.53 19.42 32.23
C ARG A 156 17.21 18.41 33.16
#